data_AF-A0A2E1JCW6-F1
#
_entry.id   AF-A0A2E1JCW6-F1
#
_cell.length_a   1.000
_cell.length_b   1.000
_cell.length_c   1.000
_cell.angle_alpha   90.00
_cell.angle_beta   90.00
_cell.angle_gamma   90.00
#
_symmetry.space_group_name_H-M   'P 1'
#
loop_
_entity.id
_entity.type
_entity.pdbx_description
1 polymer ?
#
loop_
_entity_poly.entity_id
_entity_poly.type
_entity_poly.pdbx_seq_one_letter_code
_entity_poly.pdbx_strand_id
1 'polypeptide(L)'
;LERPFYRFDVLVDYGAFRDLQRHRMLTMEWQPLSPTHGYTRPPLIDAAGMNGAFDEVMERSALLYDLLLDDFPDQASYAVSLAYKIRFNMNINARSAMHLIELRTTPQGHPSYREVGQEMFRLIKEEAGHHSVAEMMKFVDLTDETDLERLASERRAEEKRELSP
;
A
#
# COMPACT_ATOMS: atom_id res chain seq x y z
N LEU A 1 -16.48 0.11 19.20
CA LEU A 1 -15.44 -0.41 18.29
C LEU A 1 -14.00 -0.07 18.71
N GLU A 2 -13.76 0.62 19.84
CA GLU A 2 -12.38 1.00 20.27
C GLU A 2 -11.70 -0.02 21.21
N ARG A 3 -12.45 -1.03 21.69
CA ARG A 3 -11.93 -2.11 22.55
C ARG A 3 -11.33 -3.29 21.78
N PRO A 4 -11.92 -3.81 20.69
CA PRO A 4 -11.29 -4.88 19.93
C PRO A 4 -10.12 -4.33 19.11
N PHE A 5 -9.00 -5.06 19.15
CA PHE A 5 -7.78 -4.77 18.40
C PHE A 5 -7.47 -5.89 17.43
N TYR A 6 -6.89 -5.51 16.30
CA TYR A 6 -6.33 -6.40 15.30
C TYR A 6 -4.85 -6.11 15.14
N ARG A 7 -4.08 -7.17 14.89
CA ARG A 7 -2.66 -7.09 14.60
C ARG A 7 -2.39 -7.79 13.28
N PHE A 8 -1.90 -7.03 12.31
CA PHE A 8 -1.55 -7.51 10.99
C PHE A 8 -0.03 -7.51 10.81
N ASP A 9 0.46 -8.50 10.08
CA ASP A 9 1.81 -8.53 9.54
C ASP A 9 1.71 -8.26 8.04
N VAL A 10 2.31 -7.16 7.59
CA VAL A 10 2.12 -6.63 6.24
C VAL A 10 3.47 -6.55 5.56
N LEU A 11 3.52 -7.07 4.33
CA LEU A 11 4.66 -6.93 3.42
C LEU A 11 4.17 -6.25 2.14
N VAL A 12 4.54 -4.99 1.96
CA VAL A 12 4.09 -4.15 0.83
C VAL A 12 5.21 -3.25 0.36
N ASP A 13 5.11 -2.68 -0.84
CA ASP A 13 6.09 -1.71 -1.34
C ASP A 13 6.20 -0.50 -0.40
N TYR A 14 7.40 0.08 -0.36
CA TYR A 14 7.71 1.18 0.53
C TYR A 14 6.88 2.44 0.22
N GLY A 15 6.45 2.63 -1.03
CA GLY A 15 5.50 3.67 -1.41
C GLY A 15 4.18 3.55 -0.67
N ALA A 16 3.52 2.40 -0.77
CA ALA A 16 2.27 2.11 -0.09
C ALA A 16 2.39 2.18 1.44
N PHE A 17 3.49 1.69 2.00
CA PHE A 17 3.77 1.81 3.43
C PHE A 17 3.75 3.27 3.89
N ARG A 18 4.41 4.18 3.17
CA ARG A 18 4.43 5.61 3.52
C ARG A 18 3.04 6.25 3.52
N ASP A 19 2.14 5.78 2.66
CA ASP A 19 0.75 6.24 2.66
C ASP A 19 -0.08 5.63 3.79
N LEU A 20 0.14 4.36 4.11
CA LEU A 20 -0.46 3.71 5.29
C LEU A 20 0.00 4.38 6.59
N GLN A 21 1.25 4.87 6.66
CA GLN A 21 1.77 5.62 7.80
C GLN A 21 1.03 6.92 8.12
N ARG A 22 0.22 7.44 7.19
CA ARG A 22 -0.54 8.68 7.40
C ARG A 22 -1.68 8.53 8.42
N HIS A 23 -2.09 7.30 8.76
CA HIS A 23 -3.12 7.06 9.77
C HIS A 23 -2.49 7.08 11.18
N ARG A 24 -3.01 7.95 12.05
CA ARG A 24 -2.39 8.24 13.35
C ARG A 24 -2.97 7.45 14.53
N MET A 25 -4.16 6.88 14.38
CA MET A 25 -4.85 6.15 15.45
C MET A 25 -4.55 4.65 15.40
N LEU A 26 -3.25 4.32 15.36
CA LEU A 26 -2.72 2.96 15.31
C LEU A 26 -1.25 2.94 15.75
N THR A 27 -0.68 1.75 15.95
CA THR A 27 0.75 1.55 16.21
C THR A 27 1.35 0.74 15.06
N MET A 28 2.47 1.22 14.50
CA MET A 28 3.26 0.48 13.51
C MET A 28 4.67 0.28 14.01
N GLU A 29 5.20 -0.91 13.77
CA GLU A 29 6.60 -1.28 14.01
C GLU A 29 7.12 -1.91 12.72
N TRP A 30 8.25 -1.43 12.19
CA TRP A 30 8.76 -1.86 10.89
C TRP A 30 10.23 -2.23 10.95
N GLN A 31 10.64 -3.11 10.05
CA GLN A 31 12.04 -3.44 9.84
C GLN A 31 12.77 -2.30 9.12
N PRO A 32 14.10 -2.16 9.28
CA PRO A 32 14.89 -1.27 8.42
C PRO A 32 14.63 -1.58 6.94
N LEU A 33 14.44 -0.52 6.15
CA LEU A 33 14.21 -0.68 4.71
C LEU A 33 15.48 -1.21 4.06
N SER A 34 15.33 -2.32 3.32
CA SER A 34 16.42 -2.97 2.59
C SER A 34 15.89 -3.65 1.31
N PRO A 35 16.78 -4.00 0.37
CA PRO A 35 16.39 -4.70 -0.85
C PRO A 35 15.92 -6.16 -0.65
N THR A 36 16.05 -6.72 0.57
CA THR A 36 15.95 -8.17 0.83
C THR A 36 14.59 -8.79 0.51
N HIS A 37 13.51 -8.01 0.57
CA HIS A 37 12.16 -8.50 0.31
C HIS A 37 11.74 -8.39 -1.16
N GLY A 38 12.66 -8.00 -2.04
CA GLY A 38 12.38 -7.74 -3.45
C GLY A 38 11.47 -6.51 -3.66
N TYR A 39 11.07 -6.29 -4.90
CA TYR A 39 10.26 -5.14 -5.30
C TYR A 39 9.00 -5.56 -6.06
N THR A 40 8.03 -4.65 -6.14
CA THR A 40 6.85 -4.80 -6.99
C THR A 40 7.03 -3.98 -8.27
N ARG A 41 6.93 -4.65 -9.43
CA ARG A 41 6.90 -3.97 -10.72
C ARG A 41 5.44 -3.69 -11.12
N PRO A 42 5.06 -2.44 -11.45
CA PRO A 42 3.73 -2.17 -11.96
C PRO A 42 3.47 -2.87 -13.30
N PRO A 43 2.29 -3.49 -13.54
CA PRO A 43 1.97 -4.17 -14.81
C PRO A 43 2.11 -3.27 -16.05
N LEU A 44 1.92 -1.96 -15.89
CA LEU A 44 2.10 -0.97 -16.96
C LEU A 44 3.55 -0.89 -17.47
N ILE A 45 4.55 -1.22 -16.64
CA ILE A 45 5.95 -1.29 -17.06
C ILE A 45 6.17 -2.45 -18.03
N ASP A 46 5.57 -3.61 -17.73
CA ASP A 46 5.63 -4.79 -18.60
C ASP A 46 4.86 -4.53 -19.91
N ALA A 47 3.66 -3.92 -19.81
CA ALA A 47 2.87 -3.54 -20.99
C ALA A 47 3.61 -2.53 -21.89
N ALA A 48 4.45 -1.67 -21.31
CA ALA A 48 5.29 -0.72 -22.04
C ALA A 48 6.59 -1.34 -22.59
N GLY A 49 6.90 -2.60 -22.28
CA GLY A 49 8.16 -3.26 -22.68
C GLY A 49 9.40 -2.66 -21.99
N MET A 50 9.24 -2.04 -20.82
CA MET A 50 10.30 -1.33 -20.09
C MET A 50 10.84 -2.14 -18.90
N ASN A 51 10.56 -3.43 -18.86
CA ASN A 51 11.01 -4.35 -17.82
C ASN A 51 12.52 -4.31 -17.59
N GLY A 52 13.33 -4.36 -18.66
CA GLY A 52 14.80 -4.35 -18.53
C GLY A 52 15.33 -3.06 -17.89
N ALA A 53 14.81 -1.91 -18.30
CA ALA A 53 15.21 -0.61 -17.74
C ALA A 53 14.77 -0.46 -16.28
N PHE A 54 13.59 -0.97 -15.93
CA PHE A 54 13.12 -0.97 -14.55
C PHE A 54 14.01 -1.84 -13.65
N ASP A 55 14.36 -3.04 -14.11
CA ASP A 55 15.17 -3.99 -13.36
C ASP A 55 16.60 -3.48 -13.14
N GLU A 56 17.19 -2.85 -14.15
CA GLU A 56 18.51 -2.21 -14.02
C GLU A 56 18.51 -1.14 -12.92
N VAL A 57 17.46 -0.31 -12.83
CA VAL A 57 17.36 0.72 -11.78
C VAL A 57 17.19 0.08 -10.40
N MET A 58 16.42 -1.00 -10.28
CA MET A 58 16.27 -1.73 -9.02
C MET A 58 17.58 -2.38 -8.59
N GLU A 59 18.32 -3.00 -9.52
CA GLU A 59 19.62 -3.60 -9.25
C GLU A 59 20.63 -2.54 -8.78
N ARG A 60 20.72 -1.40 -9.47
CA ARG A 60 21.59 -0.28 -9.06
C ARG A 60 21.26 0.25 -7.67
N SER A 61 19.97 0.31 -7.32
CA SER A 61 19.50 0.70 -5.99
C SER A 61 19.96 -0.30 -4.92
N ALA A 62 19.88 -1.62 -5.19
CA ALA A 62 20.36 -2.65 -4.27
C ALA A 62 21.89 -2.63 -4.11
N LEU A 63 22.63 -2.51 -5.22
CA LEU A 63 24.10 -2.45 -5.18
C LEU A 63 24.60 -1.23 -4.38
N LEU A 64 23.92 -0.09 -4.49
CA LEU A 64 24.26 1.08 -3.68
C LEU A 64 23.95 0.87 -2.19
N TYR A 65 22.83 0.20 -1.87
CA TYR A 65 22.53 -0.19 -0.49
C TYR A 65 23.65 -1.08 0.09
N ASP A 66 24.05 -2.12 -0.64
CA ASP A 66 25.09 -3.06 -0.20
C ASP A 66 26.45 -2.36 -0.03
N LEU A 67 26.80 -1.44 -0.94
CA LEU A 67 28.02 -0.64 -0.84
C LEU A 67 28.06 0.27 0.40
N LEU A 68 26.90 0.78 0.83
CA LEU A 68 26.80 1.69 1.98
C LEU A 68 26.68 0.96 3.31
N LEU A 69 26.27 -0.31 3.33
CA LEU A 69 25.80 -0.98 4.55
C LEU A 69 26.87 -1.09 5.65
N ASP A 70 28.11 -1.39 5.27
CA ASP A 70 29.20 -1.60 6.24
C ASP A 70 29.65 -0.29 6.91
N ASP A 71 29.81 0.77 6.12
CA ASP A 71 30.32 2.08 6.60
C ASP A 71 29.21 3.01 7.11
N PHE A 72 28.01 2.90 6.54
CA PHE A 72 26.87 3.82 6.75
C PHE A 72 25.53 3.08 6.94
N PRO A 73 25.42 2.17 7.94
CA PRO A 73 24.24 1.32 8.11
C PRO A 73 22.93 2.11 8.30
N ASP A 74 22.97 3.26 8.98
CA ASP A 74 21.79 4.11 9.20
C ASP A 74 21.34 4.86 7.95
N GLN A 75 22.26 5.11 7.00
CA GLN A 75 22.00 5.85 5.76
C GLN A 75 21.75 4.92 4.57
N ALA A 76 22.17 3.65 4.62
CA ALA A 76 22.04 2.70 3.52
C ALA A 76 20.61 2.63 2.98
N SER A 77 19.59 2.67 3.85
CA SER A 77 18.17 2.68 3.45
C SER A 77 17.77 3.84 2.51
N TYR A 78 18.52 4.95 2.46
CA TYR A 78 18.26 6.05 1.53
C TYR A 78 18.56 5.68 0.07
N ALA A 79 19.35 4.64 -0.17
CA ALA A 79 19.61 4.12 -1.51
C ALA A 79 18.47 3.25 -2.06
N VAL A 80 17.53 2.82 -1.21
CA VAL A 80 16.49 1.84 -1.56
C VAL A 80 15.30 2.53 -2.25
N SER A 81 14.97 2.07 -3.46
CA SER A 81 13.82 2.53 -4.23
C SER A 81 12.48 2.26 -3.52
N LEU A 82 11.48 3.12 -3.78
CA LEU A 82 10.12 2.98 -3.23
C LEU A 82 9.40 1.70 -3.66
N ALA A 83 9.83 1.07 -4.76
CA ALA A 83 9.25 -0.18 -5.23
C ALA A 83 9.64 -1.40 -4.37
N TYR A 84 10.71 -1.31 -3.58
CA TYR A 84 11.11 -2.38 -2.67
C TYR A 84 10.12 -2.55 -1.53
N LYS A 85 9.96 -3.79 -1.08
CA LYS A 85 9.01 -4.16 -0.03
C LYS A 85 9.60 -3.96 1.35
N ILE A 86 8.75 -3.52 2.28
CA ILE A 86 9.05 -3.40 3.70
C ILE A 86 8.03 -4.22 4.49
N ARG A 87 8.53 -4.94 5.50
CA ARG A 87 7.69 -5.70 6.43
C ARG A 87 7.45 -4.90 7.70
N PHE A 88 6.21 -4.86 8.13
CA PHE A 88 5.83 -4.15 9.35
C PHE A 88 4.62 -4.79 10.03
N ASN A 89 4.58 -4.62 11.36
CA ASN A 89 3.42 -4.91 12.16
C ASN A 89 2.51 -3.68 12.21
N MET A 90 1.19 -3.89 12.07
CA MET A 90 0.18 -2.87 12.29
C MET A 90 -0.78 -3.33 13.38
N ASN A 91 -0.81 -2.62 14.51
CA ASN A 91 -1.78 -2.81 15.58
C ASN A 91 -2.82 -1.68 15.56
N ILE A 92 -4.08 -2.04 15.42
CA ILE A 92 -5.16 -1.09 15.14
C ILE A 92 -6.46 -1.54 15.81
N ASN A 93 -7.21 -0.62 16.43
CA ASN A 93 -8.52 -0.94 16.97
C ASN A 93 -9.56 -1.05 15.83
N ALA A 94 -10.69 -1.73 16.06
CA ALA A 94 -11.68 -1.94 15.01
C ALA A 94 -12.29 -0.65 14.44
N ARG A 95 -12.43 0.42 15.24
CA ARG A 95 -12.93 1.73 14.76
C ARG A 95 -11.96 2.32 13.74
N SER A 96 -10.67 2.35 14.07
CA SER A 96 -9.61 2.83 13.18
C SER A 96 -9.45 1.93 11.97
N ALA A 97 -9.58 0.61 12.12
CA ALA A 97 -9.51 -0.35 11.02
C ALA A 97 -10.62 -0.11 10.00
N MET A 98 -11.87 0.06 10.46
CA MET A 98 -12.99 0.43 9.58
C MET A 98 -12.68 1.69 8.76
N HIS A 99 -12.21 2.76 9.42
CA HIS A 99 -11.88 4.00 8.74
C HIS A 99 -10.75 3.83 7.71
N LEU A 100 -9.67 3.14 8.07
CA LEU A 100 -8.54 2.88 7.19
C LEU A 100 -8.97 2.05 5.97
N ILE A 101 -9.66 0.94 6.21
CA ILE A 101 -10.09 0.01 5.15
C ILE A 101 -10.99 0.74 4.17
N GLU A 102 -12.09 1.36 4.64
CA GLU A 102 -13.03 2.04 3.74
C GLU A 102 -12.37 3.17 2.93
N LEU A 103 -11.44 3.92 3.52
CA LEU A 103 -10.74 4.99 2.81
C LEU A 103 -9.74 4.44 1.78
N ARG A 104 -9.00 3.39 2.15
CA ARG A 104 -7.86 2.89 1.37
C ARG A 104 -8.23 1.87 0.32
N THR A 105 -9.42 1.27 0.38
CA THR A 105 -9.92 0.43 -0.70
C THR A 105 -10.51 1.21 -1.86
N THR A 106 -10.77 2.52 -1.71
CA THR A 106 -11.40 3.34 -2.77
C THR A 106 -10.63 3.28 -4.11
N PRO A 107 -11.29 3.39 -5.28
CA PRO A 107 -10.64 3.29 -6.59
C PRO A 107 -9.57 4.35 -6.89
N GLN A 108 -9.55 5.44 -6.13
CA GLN A 108 -8.52 6.50 -6.25
C GLN A 108 -7.24 6.16 -5.49
N GLY A 109 -7.24 5.04 -4.77
CA GLY A 109 -6.12 4.57 -3.99
C GLY A 109 -5.10 3.83 -4.83
N HIS A 110 -3.81 3.97 -4.49
CA HIS A 110 -2.72 3.17 -5.04
C HIS A 110 -3.03 1.66 -4.89
N PRO A 111 -2.74 0.80 -5.88
CA PRO A 111 -3.28 -0.56 -5.91
C PRO A 111 -2.77 -1.38 -4.74
N SER A 112 -1.49 -1.21 -4.40
CA SER A 112 -0.83 -1.98 -3.35
C SER A 112 -1.40 -1.73 -1.95
N TYR A 113 -1.86 -0.52 -1.61
CA TYR A 113 -2.55 -0.34 -0.32
C TYR A 113 -4.05 -0.63 -0.38
N ARG A 114 -4.67 -0.63 -1.58
CA ARG A 114 -6.03 -1.15 -1.77
C ARG A 114 -6.06 -2.63 -1.44
N GLU A 115 -5.13 -3.40 -2.00
CA GLU A 115 -4.94 -4.83 -1.71
C GLU A 115 -4.76 -5.08 -0.21
N VAL A 116 -3.91 -4.29 0.47
CA VAL A 116 -3.74 -4.39 1.93
C VAL A 116 -5.07 -4.15 2.67
N GLY A 117 -5.83 -3.13 2.29
CA GLY A 117 -7.12 -2.84 2.91
C GLY A 117 -8.16 -3.94 2.69
N GLN A 118 -8.23 -4.48 1.47
CA GLN A 118 -9.12 -5.58 1.09
C GLN A 118 -8.76 -6.86 1.86
N GLU A 119 -7.47 -7.17 1.98
CA GLU A 119 -7.02 -8.35 2.72
C GLU A 119 -7.23 -8.19 4.24
N MET A 120 -7.04 -6.98 4.79
CA MET A 120 -7.41 -6.70 6.18
C MET A 120 -8.90 -6.93 6.43
N PHE A 121 -9.77 -6.50 5.51
CA PHE A 121 -11.22 -6.76 5.59
C PHE A 121 -11.51 -8.26 5.57
N ARG A 122 -10.92 -8.99 4.62
CA ARG A 122 -11.07 -10.45 4.50
C ARG A 122 -10.65 -11.15 5.78
N LEU A 123 -9.46 -10.84 6.31
CA LEU A 123 -8.93 -11.43 7.55
C LEU A 123 -9.79 -11.11 8.77
N ILE A 124 -10.38 -9.91 8.88
CA ILE A 124 -11.31 -9.58 9.97
C ILE A 124 -12.59 -10.42 9.87
N LYS A 125 -13.11 -10.58 8.65
CA LYS A 125 -14.37 -11.28 8.40
C LYS A 125 -14.23 -12.80 8.54
N GLU A 126 -13.21 -13.37 7.92
CA GLU A 126 -13.04 -14.81 7.72
C GLU A 126 -12.17 -15.41 8.81
N GLU A 127 -10.97 -14.85 9.03
CA GLU A 127 -9.99 -15.45 9.92
C GLU A 127 -10.23 -15.13 11.39
N ALA A 128 -10.57 -13.89 11.72
CA ALA A 128 -11.04 -13.54 13.06
C ALA A 128 -12.52 -13.93 13.29
N GLY A 129 -13.28 -14.22 12.23
CA GLY A 129 -14.71 -14.55 12.31
C GLY A 129 -15.59 -13.40 12.83
N HIS A 130 -15.11 -12.16 12.82
CA HIS A 130 -15.82 -11.01 13.37
C HIS A 130 -16.83 -10.43 12.36
N HIS A 131 -17.78 -11.25 11.92
CA HIS A 131 -18.76 -10.91 10.88
C HIS A 131 -19.51 -9.61 11.17
N SER A 132 -19.97 -9.39 12.41
CA SER A 132 -20.67 -8.15 12.77
C SER A 132 -19.80 -6.89 12.65
N VAL A 133 -18.48 -6.99 12.83
CA VAL A 133 -17.57 -5.85 12.61
C VAL A 133 -17.36 -5.62 11.12
N ALA A 134 -17.19 -6.69 10.34
CA ALA A 134 -17.06 -6.60 8.89
C ALA A 134 -18.33 -6.04 8.23
N GLU A 135 -19.52 -6.47 8.64
CA GLU A 135 -20.81 -5.99 8.14
C GLU A 135 -21.07 -4.50 8.44
N MET A 136 -20.39 -3.93 9.45
CA MET A 136 -20.43 -2.49 9.70
C MET A 136 -19.63 -1.68 8.67
N MET A 137 -18.66 -2.30 7.97
CA MET A 137 -17.87 -1.66 6.92
C MET A 137 -18.64 -1.73 5.58
N LYS A 138 -19.35 -0.66 5.24
CA LYS A 138 -20.28 -0.61 4.09
C LYS A 138 -19.64 -0.10 2.81
N PHE A 139 -18.50 0.59 2.94
CA PHE A 139 -17.84 1.28 1.83
C PHE A 139 -16.54 0.61 1.41
N VAL A 140 -16.36 -0.66 1.78
CA VAL A 140 -15.22 -1.46 1.33
C VAL A 140 -15.39 -1.79 -0.13
N ASP A 141 -14.45 -1.35 -0.94
CA ASP A 141 -14.43 -1.62 -2.37
C ASP A 141 -13.55 -2.86 -2.62
N LEU A 142 -14.19 -3.95 -3.03
CA LEU A 142 -13.57 -5.25 -3.31
C LEU A 142 -13.34 -5.46 -4.81
N THR A 143 -13.45 -4.41 -5.63
CA THR A 143 -13.19 -4.52 -7.06
C THR A 143 -11.70 -4.52 -7.36
N ASP A 144 -11.30 -5.36 -8.32
CA ASP A 144 -9.93 -5.43 -8.84
C ASP A 144 -9.64 -4.37 -9.92
N GLU A 145 -10.58 -3.47 -10.21
CA GLU A 145 -10.39 -2.46 -11.26
C GLU A 145 -9.26 -1.50 -10.90
N THR A 146 -8.08 -1.77 -11.46
CA THR A 146 -6.86 -0.95 -11.46
C THR A 146 -6.80 0.00 -12.66
N ASP A 147 -7.92 0.21 -13.34
CA ASP A 147 -8.00 1.03 -14.56
C ASP A 147 -7.76 2.51 -14.20
N LEU A 148 -6.49 2.88 -14.21
CA LEU A 148 -5.96 4.24 -14.19
C LEU A 148 -6.70 5.12 -13.16
N GLU A 149 -6.30 5.00 -11.89
CA GLU A 149 -6.84 5.66 -10.67
C GLU A 149 -7.28 7.12 -10.85
N ARG A 150 -6.67 7.83 -11.81
CA ARG A 150 -6.97 9.23 -12.13
C ARG A 150 -7.78 9.44 -13.41
N LEU A 151 -7.71 8.57 -14.41
CA LEU A 151 -8.31 8.81 -15.74
C LEU A 151 -9.83 8.93 -15.66
N ALA A 152 -10.49 8.04 -14.91
CA ALA A 152 -11.95 8.08 -14.75
C ALA A 152 -12.43 9.30 -13.93
N SER A 153 -11.58 9.80 -13.02
CA SER A 153 -11.87 11.02 -12.24
C SER A 153 -11.62 12.28 -13.06
N GLU A 154 -10.58 12.28 -13.89
CA GLU A 154 -10.22 13.37 -14.80
C GLU A 154 -11.27 13.50 -15.91
N ARG A 155 -11.72 12.39 -16.50
CA ARG A 155 -12.85 12.36 -17.47
C ARG A 155 -14.14 12.94 -16.88
N ARG A 156 -14.53 12.52 -15.66
CA ARG A 156 -15.72 13.07 -14.99
C ARG A 156 -15.57 14.55 -14.64
N ALA A 157 -14.37 15.00 -14.30
CA ALA A 157 -14.09 16.41 -14.04
C ALA A 157 -14.14 17.25 -15.32
N GLU A 158 -13.69 16.69 -16.46
CA GLU A 158 -13.73 17.29 -17.78
C GLU A 158 -15.18 17.40 -18.30
N GLU A 159 -15.97 16.33 -18.23
CA GLU A 159 -17.41 16.34 -18.55
C GLU A 159 -18.16 17.41 -17.75
N LYS A 160 -17.84 17.57 -16.46
CA LYS A 160 -18.47 18.59 -15.60
C LYS A 160 -18.06 20.02 -15.96
N ARG A 161 -16.85 20.23 -16.51
CA ARG A 161 -16.40 21.53 -17.04
C ARG A 161 -17.09 21.87 -18.35
N GLU A 162 -17.27 20.89 -19.24
CA GLU A 162 -17.98 21.08 -20.51
C GLU A 162 -19.49 21.38 -20.31
N LEU A 163 -20.08 20.89 -19.22
CA LEU A 163 -21.48 21.12 -18.85
C LEU A 163 -21.74 22.42 -18.06
N SER A 164 -20.71 23.15 -17.64
CA SER A 164 -20.87 24.45 -16.98
C SER A 164 -20.72 25.60 -18.00
N PRO A 165 -21.76 26.42 -18.22
CA PRO A 165 -21.73 27.53 -19.18
C PRO A 165 -20.82 28.69 -18.75
#